data_AF-A0A2Z5R0W9-F1
#
_entry.id   AF-A0A2Z5R0W9-F1
#
_cell.length_a   1.000
_cell.length_b   1.000
_cell.length_c   1.000
_cell.angle_alpha   90.00
_cell.angle_beta   90.00
_cell.angle_gamma   90.00
#
_symmetry.space_group_name_H-M   'P 1'
#
loop_
_entity.id
_entity.type
_entity.pdbx_description
1 polymer ?
#
loop_
_entity_poly.entity_id
_entity_poly.type
_entity_poly.pdbx_seq_one_letter_code
_entity_poly.pdbx_strand_id
1 'polypeptide(L)'
;MEGLRLDGRFTEPECDETMVRGWHVEGLAVRPDHRMVAHTAFLVVARRLADGSARLAPKRRASKSDFSDADMDAWIPMNVGEREVTDKKVRRAVRDAKNLAQNAAAAHQIAVEESRQGGDE
;
A
#
# COMPACT_ATOMS: atom_id res chain seq x y z
N MET A 1 -3.80 0.97 -32.11
CA MET A 1 -4.79 1.75 -31.32
C MET A 1 -5.12 3.08 -31.99
N GLU A 2 -4.15 3.99 -32.14
CA GLU A 2 -4.43 5.33 -32.65
C GLU A 2 -5.03 5.35 -34.07
N GLY A 3 -4.57 4.47 -34.97
CA GLY A 3 -5.17 4.33 -36.30
C GLY A 3 -6.68 4.00 -36.28
N LEU A 4 -7.14 3.15 -35.35
CA LEU A 4 -8.56 2.84 -35.18
C LEU A 4 -9.35 4.04 -34.63
N ARG A 5 -8.72 4.87 -33.79
CA ARG A 5 -9.34 6.09 -33.25
C ARG A 5 -9.48 7.16 -34.33
N LEU A 6 -8.42 7.35 -35.12
CA LEU A 6 -8.38 8.30 -36.23
C LEU A 6 -9.35 7.92 -37.34
N ASP A 7 -9.55 6.62 -37.59
CA ASP A 7 -10.53 6.12 -38.56
C ASP A 7 -11.98 6.50 -38.20
N GLY A 8 -12.30 6.54 -36.90
CA GLY A 8 -13.59 7.02 -36.39
C GLY A 8 -14.78 6.09 -36.63
N ARG A 9 -14.64 5.03 -37.45
CA ARG A 9 -15.72 4.05 -37.73
C ARG A 9 -15.79 2.91 -36.72
N PHE A 10 -15.00 2.95 -35.65
CA PHE A 10 -14.93 1.90 -34.63
C PHE A 10 -15.19 2.46 -33.22
N THR A 11 -15.61 1.58 -32.31
CA THR A 11 -15.68 1.89 -30.87
C THR A 11 -14.29 2.15 -30.28
N GLU A 12 -14.21 2.52 -28.99
CA GLU A 12 -12.89 2.53 -28.32
C GLU A 12 -12.26 1.15 -28.50
N PRO A 13 -11.03 1.06 -29.04
CA PRO A 13 -10.34 -0.21 -29.08
C PRO A 13 -9.93 -0.59 -27.66
N GLU A 14 -10.25 -1.81 -27.26
CA GLU A 14 -9.77 -2.45 -26.04
C GLU A 14 -8.54 -3.28 -26.38
N CYS A 15 -7.54 -3.28 -25.49
CA CYS A 15 -6.30 -4.01 -25.68
C CYS A 15 -6.03 -4.82 -24.41
N ASP A 16 -5.91 -6.13 -24.57
CA ASP A 16 -5.66 -7.06 -23.47
C ASP A 16 -4.59 -8.09 -23.85
N GLU A 17 -3.98 -8.72 -22.86
CA GLU A 17 -3.09 -9.85 -23.03
C GLU A 17 -3.43 -10.92 -21.99
N THR A 18 -3.49 -12.18 -22.46
CA THR A 18 -3.71 -13.34 -21.61
C THR A 18 -2.40 -14.06 -21.30
N MET A 19 -2.07 -14.21 -20.02
CA MET A 19 -1.02 -15.12 -19.56
C MET A 19 -1.62 -16.47 -19.14
N VAL A 20 -1.14 -17.56 -19.73
CA VAL A 20 -1.52 -18.93 -19.36
C VAL A 20 -0.40 -19.56 -18.55
N ARG A 21 -0.68 -19.92 -17.30
CA ARG A 21 0.29 -20.58 -16.42
C ARG A 21 -0.21 -21.96 -15.98
N GLY A 22 0.57 -22.98 -16.28
CA GLY A 22 0.33 -24.34 -15.82
C GLY A 22 0.62 -24.51 -14.32
N TRP A 23 -0.09 -25.45 -13.71
CA TRP A 23 0.09 -25.86 -12.33
C TRP A 23 0.36 -27.35 -12.28
N HIS A 24 1.35 -27.72 -11.47
CA HIS A 24 1.63 -29.10 -11.12
C HIS A 24 0.82 -29.47 -9.87
N VAL A 25 -0.03 -30.48 -10.02
CA VAL A 25 -0.92 -30.98 -8.96
C VAL A 25 -0.75 -32.50 -8.89
N GLU A 26 0.01 -32.98 -7.92
CA GLU A 26 0.23 -34.41 -7.67
C GLU A 26 0.25 -34.69 -6.17
N GLY A 27 -0.77 -35.39 -5.66
CA GLY A 27 -0.90 -35.68 -4.22
C GLY A 27 -0.92 -34.41 -3.37
N LEU A 28 0.08 -34.24 -2.49
CA LEU A 28 0.26 -33.04 -1.66
C LEU A 28 1.11 -31.95 -2.33
N ALA A 29 1.72 -32.24 -3.48
CA ALA A 29 2.52 -31.27 -4.21
C ALA A 29 1.63 -30.44 -5.13
N VAL A 30 1.24 -29.25 -4.66
CA VAL A 30 0.52 -28.23 -5.44
C VAL A 30 1.42 -27.02 -5.62
N ARG A 31 1.92 -26.81 -6.84
CA ARG A 31 2.79 -25.67 -7.14
C ARG A 31 2.65 -25.23 -8.60
N PRO A 32 2.93 -23.97 -8.93
CA PRO A 32 3.04 -23.55 -10.32
C PRO A 32 4.20 -24.24 -11.03
N ASP A 33 4.12 -24.35 -12.36
CA ASP A 33 5.22 -24.87 -13.15
C ASP A 33 6.48 -23.99 -13.06
N HIS A 34 7.65 -24.64 -13.18
CA HIS A 34 8.96 -23.98 -13.07
C HIS A 34 9.29 -23.07 -14.26
N ARG A 35 8.62 -23.25 -15.39
CA ARG A 35 8.75 -22.40 -16.58
C ARG A 35 7.36 -21.97 -17.03
N MET A 36 7.28 -20.73 -17.48
CA MET A 36 6.13 -20.20 -18.20
C MET A 36 6.60 -19.18 -19.23
N VAL A 37 5.82 -18.99 -20.29
CA VAL A 37 6.02 -17.88 -21.24
C VAL A 37 5.36 -16.65 -20.64
N ALA A 38 6.14 -15.59 -20.42
CA ALA A 38 5.67 -14.38 -19.76
C ALA A 38 4.83 -13.48 -20.66
N HIS A 39 5.09 -13.49 -21.97
CA HIS A 39 4.45 -12.59 -22.93
C HIS A 39 4.38 -13.27 -24.29
N THR A 40 3.27 -13.09 -25.00
CA THR A 40 3.15 -13.56 -26.39
C THR A 40 2.73 -12.43 -27.32
N ALA A 41 1.54 -11.90 -27.12
CA ALA A 41 0.96 -10.87 -27.96
C ALA A 41 -0.22 -10.21 -27.25
N PHE A 42 -0.50 -8.98 -27.67
CA PHE A 42 -1.74 -8.29 -27.32
C PHE A 42 -2.84 -8.60 -28.32
N LEU A 43 -4.06 -8.74 -27.84
CA LEU A 43 -5.26 -8.76 -28.65
C LEU A 43 -5.95 -7.40 -28.55
N VAL A 44 -6.24 -6.82 -29.72
CA VAL A 44 -6.99 -5.56 -29.82
C VAL A 44 -8.37 -5.86 -30.39
N VAL A 45 -9.41 -5.49 -29.64
CA VAL A 45 -10.80 -5.69 -30.04
C VAL A 45 -11.49 -4.34 -30.16
N ALA A 46 -12.17 -4.13 -31.28
CA ALA A 46 -13.04 -2.98 -31.50
C ALA A 46 -14.25 -3.42 -32.33
N ARG A 47 -15.39 -2.75 -32.13
CA ARG A 47 -16.61 -3.02 -32.90
C ARG A 47 -16.80 -1.92 -33.93
N ARG A 48 -17.13 -2.29 -35.17
CA ARG A 48 -17.50 -1.31 -36.20
C ARG A 48 -18.82 -0.64 -35.83
N LEU A 49 -18.86 0.68 -35.96
CA LEU A 49 -20.01 1.53 -35.75
C LEU A 49 -20.87 1.59 -37.03
N ALA A 50 -22.16 1.85 -36.87
CA ALA A 50 -23.02 2.15 -38.01
C ALA A 50 -22.59 3.46 -38.67
N ASP A 51 -22.78 3.58 -39.98
CA ASP A 51 -22.37 4.77 -40.71
C ASP A 51 -23.11 6.02 -40.17
N GLY A 52 -22.36 7.10 -39.93
CA GLY A 52 -22.88 8.34 -39.33
C GLY A 52 -23.11 8.29 -37.81
N SER A 53 -22.90 7.15 -37.14
CA SER A 53 -22.99 7.08 -35.68
C SER A 53 -21.72 7.64 -35.02
N ALA A 54 -21.92 8.56 -34.07
CA ALA A 54 -20.82 9.14 -33.31
C ALA A 54 -20.29 8.14 -32.28
N ARG A 55 -18.96 8.13 -32.11
CA ARG A 55 -18.32 7.32 -31.08
C ARG A 55 -18.68 7.86 -29.70
N LEU A 56 -19.18 6.98 -28.81
CA LEU A 56 -19.41 7.35 -27.42
C LEU A 56 -18.07 7.70 -26.76
N ALA A 57 -18.01 8.85 -26.09
CA ALA A 57 -16.83 9.25 -25.34
C ALA A 57 -16.51 8.17 -24.28
N PRO A 58 -15.25 7.75 -24.13
CA PRO A 58 -14.87 6.82 -23.07
C PRO A 58 -15.31 7.42 -21.74
N LYS A 59 -16.05 6.65 -20.95
CA LYS A 59 -16.40 7.05 -19.59
C LYS A 59 -15.12 7.01 -18.75
N ARG A 60 -14.32 8.07 -18.82
CA ARG A 60 -13.19 8.26 -17.91
C ARG A 60 -13.80 8.42 -16.53
N ARG A 61 -13.61 7.42 -15.67
CA ARG A 61 -13.81 7.64 -14.23
C ARG A 61 -12.90 8.81 -13.88
N ALA A 62 -13.44 9.86 -13.27
CA ALA A 62 -12.59 10.89 -12.67
C ALA A 62 -11.57 10.14 -11.80
N SER A 63 -10.29 10.30 -12.10
CA SER A 63 -9.25 9.76 -11.23
C SER A 63 -9.43 10.45 -9.89
N LYS A 64 -9.20 9.71 -8.79
CA LYS A 64 -9.27 10.25 -7.43
C LYS A 64 -8.22 11.35 -7.15
N SER A 65 -7.48 11.78 -8.18
CA SER A 65 -6.45 12.81 -8.16
C SER A 65 -6.99 14.23 -8.26
N ASP A 66 -8.24 14.41 -8.70
CA ASP A 66 -8.87 15.73 -8.75
C ASP A 66 -9.39 16.06 -7.34
N PHE A 67 -8.47 16.36 -6.43
CA PHE A 67 -8.78 16.89 -5.11
C PHE A 67 -9.12 18.37 -5.25
N SER A 68 -10.19 18.81 -4.61
CA SER A 68 -10.50 20.24 -4.54
C SER A 68 -9.48 20.96 -3.64
N ASP A 69 -9.34 22.27 -3.81
CA ASP A 69 -8.51 23.09 -2.91
C ASP A 69 -8.95 22.92 -1.44
N ALA A 70 -10.24 22.71 -1.19
CA ALA A 70 -10.77 22.41 0.13
C ALA A 70 -10.31 21.04 0.68
N ASP A 71 -10.18 20.02 -0.18
CA ASP A 71 -9.66 18.69 0.20
C ASP A 71 -8.17 18.77 0.54
N MET A 72 -7.42 19.59 -0.20
CA MET A 72 -6.01 19.86 0.06
C MET A 72 -5.83 20.62 1.39
N ASP A 73 -6.64 21.67 1.60
CA ASP A 73 -6.60 22.50 2.81
C ASP A 73 -6.92 21.70 4.09
N ALA A 74 -7.81 20.71 4.00
CA ALA A 74 -8.16 19.86 5.15
C ALA A 74 -6.97 19.06 5.70
N TRP A 75 -5.96 18.77 4.87
CA TRP A 75 -4.78 17.98 5.23
C TRP A 75 -3.51 18.80 5.48
N ILE A 76 -3.61 20.14 5.45
CA ILE A 76 -2.49 21.01 5.84
C ILE A 76 -2.21 20.80 7.34
N PRO A 77 -0.94 20.70 7.78
CA PRO A 77 -0.58 20.49 9.19
C PRO A 77 -1.27 21.46 10.17
N MET A 78 -1.54 22.70 9.73
CA MET A 78 -2.25 23.71 10.52
C MET A 78 -3.74 23.38 10.77
N ASN A 79 -4.37 22.63 9.87
CA ASN A 79 -5.80 22.31 9.88
C ASN A 79 -6.10 20.90 10.42
N VAL A 80 -5.13 19.98 10.33
CA VAL A 80 -5.28 18.59 10.83
C VAL A 80 -5.43 18.54 12.35
N GLY A 81 -5.08 19.63 13.05
CA GLY A 81 -5.22 19.78 14.50
C GLY A 81 -4.24 18.89 15.25
N GLU A 82 -3.31 19.50 15.99
CA GLU A 82 -2.48 18.71 16.88
C GLU A 82 -3.34 18.12 18.00
N ARG A 83 -3.24 16.80 18.20
CA ARG A 83 -3.94 16.15 19.31
C ARG A 83 -3.25 16.51 20.61
N GLU A 84 -3.84 17.45 21.35
CA GLU A 84 -3.33 17.84 22.66
C GLU A 84 -3.24 16.64 23.62
N VAL A 85 -2.07 16.47 24.24
CA VAL A 85 -1.84 15.40 25.21
C VAL A 85 -2.53 15.79 26.52
N THR A 86 -3.51 14.99 26.95
CA THR A 86 -4.22 15.27 28.22
C THR A 86 -3.27 15.22 29.43
N ASP A 87 -3.51 16.07 30.43
CA ASP A 87 -2.70 16.13 31.65
C ASP A 87 -2.55 14.78 32.34
N LYS A 88 -3.58 13.92 32.27
CA LYS A 88 -3.54 12.57 32.82
C LYS A 88 -2.45 11.73 32.16
N LYS A 89 -2.28 11.87 30.85
CA LYS A 89 -1.26 11.16 30.08
C LYS A 89 0.14 11.72 30.39
N VAL A 90 0.27 13.04 30.54
CA VAL A 90 1.53 13.67 31.01
C VAL A 90 1.92 13.14 32.39
N ARG A 91 0.98 13.15 33.35
CA ARG A 91 1.22 12.63 34.71
C ARG A 91 1.60 11.15 34.72
N ARG A 92 0.96 10.34 33.87
CA ARG A 92 1.29 8.92 33.73
C ARG A 92 2.71 8.74 33.17
N ALA A 93 3.06 9.46 32.11
CA ALA A 93 4.40 9.39 31.52
C ALA A 93 5.49 9.77 32.53
N VAL A 94 5.27 10.81 33.34
CA VAL A 94 6.18 11.20 34.42
C VAL A 94 6.34 10.08 35.46
N ARG A 95 5.24 9.43 35.87
CA ARG A 95 5.29 8.31 36.82
C ARG A 95 6.06 7.12 36.25
N ASP A 96 5.77 6.76 35.00
CA ASP A 96 6.38 5.62 34.34
C ASP A 96 7.89 5.84 34.15
N ALA A 97 8.31 7.07 33.79
CA ALA A 97 9.72 7.45 33.71
C ALA A 97 10.44 7.36 35.06
N LYS A 98 9.80 7.80 36.15
CA LYS A 98 10.36 7.69 37.51
C LYS A 98 10.51 6.23 37.94
N ASN A 99 9.49 5.41 37.72
CA ASN A 99 9.53 3.98 38.04
C ASN A 99 10.64 3.28 37.25
N LEU A 100 10.78 3.60 35.96
CA LEU A 100 11.84 3.05 35.11
C LEU A 100 13.23 3.42 35.65
N ALA A 101 13.45 4.69 36.01
CA ALA A 101 14.72 5.12 36.58
C ALA A 101 15.04 4.44 37.92
N GLN A 102 14.04 4.28 38.79
CA GLN A 102 14.20 3.58 40.07
C GLN A 102 14.52 2.10 39.89
N ASN A 103 13.81 1.41 38.99
CA ASN A 103 14.06 0.00 38.70
C ASN A 103 15.44 -0.20 38.08
N ALA A 104 15.88 0.70 37.19
CA ALA A 104 17.22 0.67 36.61
C ALA A 104 18.30 0.88 37.68
N ALA A 105 18.09 1.81 38.62
CA ALA A 105 19.02 2.04 39.73
C ALA A 105 19.09 0.84 40.69
N ALA A 106 17.95 0.22 41.01
CA ALA A 106 17.90 -0.99 41.84
C ALA A 106 18.60 -2.18 41.15
N ALA A 107 18.35 -2.39 39.86
CA ALA A 107 19.03 -3.43 39.08
C ALA A 107 20.55 -3.21 39.04
N HIS A 108 21.00 -1.96 38.90
CA HIS A 108 22.41 -1.61 38.96
C HIS A 108 23.02 -1.91 40.35
N GLN A 109 22.31 -1.60 41.43
CA GLN A 109 22.79 -1.90 42.80
C GLN A 109 22.94 -3.41 43.01
N ILE A 110 21.95 -4.21 42.58
CA ILE A 110 22.00 -5.68 42.65
C ILE A 110 23.22 -6.21 41.88
N ALA A 111 23.45 -5.73 40.65
CA ALA A 111 24.60 -6.14 39.84
C ALA A 111 25.96 -5.78 40.49
N VAL A 112 26.04 -4.62 41.16
CA VAL A 112 27.25 -4.21 41.92
C VAL A 112 27.46 -5.09 43.16
N GLU A 113 26.39 -5.52 43.83
CA GLU A 113 26.47 -6.41 45.00
C GLU A 113 26.87 -7.84 44.62
N GLU A 114 26.30 -8.39 43.54
CA GLU A 114 26.66 -9.71 43.01
C GLU A 114 28.13 -9.77 42.54
N SER A 115 28.61 -8.72 41.86
CA SER A 115 30.02 -8.64 41.43
C SER A 115 31.00 -8.49 42.60
N ARG A 116 30.54 -7.95 43.74
CA ARG A 116 31.35 -7.82 44.96
C ARG A 116 31.44 -9.14 45.73
N GLN A 117 30.39 -9.97 45.68
CA GLN A 117 30.39 -11.31 46.32
C GLN A 117 31.19 -12.34 45.52
N GLY A 118 31.27 -12.22 44.18
CA GLY A 118 32.06 -13.12 43.33
C GLY A 118 33.56 -12.82 43.26
N GLY A 119 34.06 -11.83 44.01
CA GLY A 119 35.49 -11.45 44.06
C GLY A 119 36.23 -11.91 45.32
N ASP A 120 35.55 -12.59 46.25
CA ASP A 120 36.10 -13.12 47.51
C ASP A 120 36.28 -14.67 47.48
N GLU A 121 36.23 -15.31 46.30
CA GLU A 121 36.76 -16.66 46.01
C GLU A 121 37.96 -16.58 45.07
#